data_AF-A0AA35JLM3-F1
#
_entry.id   AF-A0AA35JLM3-F1
#
_cell.length_a   1.000
_cell.length_b   1.000
_cell.length_c   1.000
_cell.angle_alpha   90.00
_cell.angle_beta   90.00
_cell.angle_gamma   90.00
#
_symmetry.space_group_name_H-M   'P 1'
#
loop_
_entity.id
_entity.type
_entity.pdbx_description
1 polymer ?
#
loop_
_entity_poly.entity_id
_entity_poly.type
_entity_poly.pdbx_seq_one_letter_code
_entity_poly.pdbx_strand_id
1 'polypeptide(L)' 'MHLMYTLGPDGKRIYTLDKVTETGEITKSAHPARFSPDDKYSRQRVTLKKRFGLVPGQ' A
#
# COMPACT_ATOMS: atom_id res chain seq x y z
N MET A 1 4.94 12.81 3.13
CA MET A 1 3.59 12.34 2.75
C MET A 1 2.78 12.14 4.00
N HIS A 2 1.78 12.99 4.23
CA HIS A 2 0.99 13.03 5.46
C HIS A 2 -0.34 12.30 5.35
N LEU A 3 -0.87 12.13 4.14
CA LEU A 3 -2.16 11.47 3.95
C LEU A 3 -2.02 9.95 4.14
N MET A 4 -2.78 9.44 5.10
CA MET A 4 -2.86 8.03 5.47
C MET A 4 -4.27 7.49 5.23
N TYR A 5 -4.44 6.17 5.23
CA TYR A 5 -5.75 5.54 5.14
C TYR A 5 -5.82 4.15 5.79
N THR A 6 -7.04 3.73 6.11
CA THR A 6 -7.44 2.33 6.37
C THR A 6 -8.54 1.92 5.40
N LEU A 7 -8.85 0.62 5.32
CA LEU A 7 -9.93 0.10 4.48
C LEU A 7 -11.20 -0.04 5.32
N GLY A 8 -12.26 0.64 4.90
CA GLY A 8 -13.58 0.49 5.48
C GLY A 8 -14.23 -0.85 5.12
N PRO A 9 -15.36 -1.20 5.77
CA PRO A 9 -16.09 -2.44 5.52
C PRO A 9 -16.66 -2.54 4.09
N ASP A 10 -16.84 -1.41 3.42
CA ASP A 10 -17.25 -1.32 2.01
C ASP A 10 -16.06 -1.41 1.03
N GLY A 11 -14.85 -1.63 1.53
CA GLY A 11 -13.62 -1.66 0.74
C GLY A 11 -13.12 -0.29 0.29
N LYS A 12 -13.78 0.81 0.68
CA LYS A 12 -13.31 2.16 0.37
C LYS A 12 -12.26 2.63 1.37
N ARG A 13 -11.43 3.57 0.93
CA ARG A 13 -10.40 4.17 1.78
C ARG A 13 -11.01 5.21 2.71
N ILE A 14 -10.76 5.08 4.00
CA ILE A 14 -11.05 6.10 5.01
C ILE A 14 -9.75 6.85 5.26
N TYR A 15 -9.70 8.14 4.91
CA TYR A 15 -8.49 8.94 5.00
C TYR A 15 -8.32 9.58 6.37
N THR A 16 -7.07 9.70 6.80
CA THR A 16 -6.67 10.37 8.04
C THR A 16 -5.24 10.91 7.92
N LEU A 17 -4.83 11.78 8.83
CA LEU A 17 -3.44 12.20 9.00
C LEU A 17 -2.73 11.40 10.12
N ASP A 18 -3.50 10.70 10.95
CA ASP A 18 -2.99 9.96 12.09
C ASP A 18 -2.30 8.66 11.66
N LYS A 19 -1.34 8.22 12.48
CA LYS A 19 -0.60 6.97 12.25
C LYS A 19 -1.32 5.74 12.77
N VAL A 20 -2.24 5.95 13.70
CA VAL A 20 -3.03 4.91 14.36
C VAL A 20 -4.46 5.43 14.44
N THR A 21 -5.42 4.59 14.10
CA THR A 21 -6.85 4.91 14.25
C THR A 21 -7.29 4.79 15.72
N GLU A 22 -8.47 5.32 16.05
CA GLU A 22 -9.06 5.21 17.40
C GLU A 22 -9.25 3.75 17.86
N THR A 23 -9.42 2.82 16.92
CA THR A 23 -9.53 1.38 17.17
C THR A 23 -8.17 0.67 17.29
N GLY A 24 -7.06 1.39 17.12
CA GLY A 24 -5.70 0.85 17.20
C GLY A 24 -5.14 0.32 15.88
N GLU A 25 -5.86 0.40 14.76
CA GLU A 25 -5.36 -0.04 13.45
C GLU A 25 -4.28 0.91 12.92
N ILE A 26 -3.16 0.36 12.45
CA ILE A 26 -2.05 1.13 11.85
C ILE A 26 -2.43 1.58 10.44
N THR A 27 -2.32 2.88 10.19
CA THR A 27 -2.71 3.48 8.91
C THR A 27 -1.61 3.31 7.86
N LYS A 28 -2.01 3.18 6.59
CA LYS A 28 -1.10 3.04 5.43
C LYS A 28 -0.96 4.35 4.69
N SER A 29 0.18 4.61 4.07
CA SER A 29 0.36 5.79 3.19
C SER A 29 -0.65 5.73 2.04
N ALA A 30 -1.41 6.81 1.86
CA ALA A 30 -2.34 6.94 0.73
C ALA A 30 -1.63 7.08 -0.62
N HIS A 31 -0.34 7.45 -0.59
CA HIS A 31 0.45 7.68 -1.77
C HIS A 31 1.23 6.42 -2.17
N PRO A 32 1.30 6.10 -3.48
CA PRO A 32 2.07 4.97 -3.97
C PRO A 32 3.58 5.19 -3.79
N ALA A 33 4.33 4.09 -3.79
CA ALA A 33 5.79 4.16 -3.84
C ALA A 33 6.24 4.85 -5.15
N ARG A 34 7.25 5.71 -5.07
CA ARG A 34 7.80 6.41 -6.24
C ARG A 34 8.48 5.41 -7.17
N PHE A 35 8.27 5.57 -8.47
CA PHE A 35 9.04 4.85 -9.48
C PHE A 35 10.50 5.33 -9.48
N SER A 36 11.44 4.38 -9.58
CA SER A 36 12.86 4.66 -9.75
C SER A 36 13.41 3.79 -10.89
N PRO A 37 14.06 4.38 -11.90
CA PRO A 37 14.59 3.62 -13.05
C PRO A 37 15.78 2.72 -12.66
N ASP A 38 16.45 3.04 -11.56
CA ASP A 38 17.58 2.34 -10.96
C ASP A 38 17.17 1.31 -9.89
N ASP A 39 15.89 0.96 -9.80
CA ASP A 39 15.39 0.02 -8.79
C ASP A 39 15.93 -1.41 -8.98
N LYS A 40 17.01 -1.71 -8.25
CA LYS A 40 17.71 -2.99 -8.18
C LYS A 40 16.82 -4.15 -7.70
N TYR A 41 15.71 -3.88 -7.01
CA TYR A 41 14.83 -4.89 -6.41
C TYR A 41 13.55 -5.15 -7.21
N SER A 42 13.43 -4.58 -8.40
CA SER A 42 12.27 -4.74 -9.29
C SER A 42 11.94 -6.21 -9.59
N ARG A 43 12.96 -7.03 -9.94
CA ARG A 43 12.80 -8.47 -10.21
C ARG A 43 12.25 -9.22 -9.00
N GLN A 44 12.83 -8.99 -7.83
CA GLN A 44 12.46 -9.65 -6.58
C GLN A 44 11.02 -9.31 -6.21
N ARG A 45 10.62 -8.05 -6.35
CA ARG A 45 9.25 -7.60 -6.09
C ARG A 45 8.24 -8.27 -7.01
N VAL A 46 8.53 -8.40 -8.30
CA VAL A 46 7.65 -9.09 -9.26
C VAL A 46 7.53 -10.58 -8.93
N THR A 47 8.65 -11.27 -8.66
CA THR A 47 8.65 -12.69 -8.29
C THR A 47 7.85 -12.94 -7.02
N LEU A 48 7.99 -12.09 -6.01
CA LEU A 48 7.23 -12.17 -4.76
C LEU A 48 5.72 -12.02 -5.02
N LYS A 49 5.32 -11.00 -5.79
CA LYS A 49 3.91 -10.78 -6.15
C LYS A 49 3.33 -11.97 -6.91
N LYS A 50 4.06 -12.54 -7.87
CA LYS A 50 3.66 -13.75 -8.61
C LYS A 50 3.45 -14.94 -7.69
N ARG A 51 4.37 -15.19 -6.77
CA ARG A 51 4.29 -16.31 -5.81
C ARG A 51 3.02 -16.26 -4.97
N PHE A 52 2.57 -15.07 -4.56
CA PHE A 52 1.39 -14.89 -3.72
C PHE A 52 0.12 -14.52 -4.50
N GLY A 53 0.12 -14.61 -5.84
CA GLY A 53 -1.04 -14.25 -6.66
C GLY A 53 -1.44 -12.77 -6.58
N LEU A 54 -0.52 -11.88 -6.19
CA LEU A 54 -0.73 -10.44 -6.01
C LEU A 54 -0.36 -9.62 -7.26
N VAL A 55 -0.25 -10.26 -8.42
CA VAL A 55 -0.06 -9.55 -9.68
C VAL A 55 -1.43 -8.99 -10.07
N PRO A 56 -1.57 -7.67 -10.27
CA PRO A 56 -2.79 -7.14 -10.83
C PRO A 56 -3.01 -7.83 -12.18
N GLY A 57 -4.15 -8.51 -12.35
CA GLY A 57 -4.63 -8.89 -13.67
C GLY A 57 -4.64 -7.64 -14.55
N GLN A 58 -4.22 -7.83 -15.80
CA GLN A 58 -4.00 -6.78 -16.80
C GLN A 58 -5.19 -5.84 -16.97
#